data_AF-A0A6F8T4Y4-F1
#
_entry.id   AF-A0A6F8T4Y4-F1
#
_cell.length_a   1.000
_cell.length_b   1.000
_cell.length_c   1.000
_cell.angle_alpha   90.00
_cell.angle_beta   90.00
_cell.angle_gamma   90.00
#
_symmetry.space_group_name_H-M   'P 1'
#
loop_
_entity.id
_entity.type
_entity.pdbx_description
1 polymer ?
#
loop_
_entity_poly.entity_id
_entity_poly.type
_entity_poly.pdbx_seq_one_letter_code
_entity_poly.pdbx_strand_id
1 'polypeptide(L)'
;MEDKQIDEELSQWFSTYGMITAERILGTYQINIPQTELLEAIKNPFSFYHWILKVPLKHVMNGIVLQQANDYHVYVQKLFIDYLLSGETAKGEEAQGALTRESLENERKELVTLGDEFHHKQLAHDSLIASSQSVLRKITKEWSGALETGIKMASNTLTNSNFDVKKSLIRRGVTHALIHCDLMRSDSIDNKYLFIEKTNEIVKAVLTQELREKLLQNLSDLFNSIINVSSAIREFLERVNEISEQARSYRSQFFDTIIRVNELIKLLPEYKIDPVQDMINREPLHFDKTIGEV
;
A
#
# COMPACT_ATOMS: atom_id res chain seq x y z
N MET A 1 -6.12 19.14 -2.62
CA MET A 1 -5.93 18.91 -1.16
C MET A 1 -5.69 17.43 -0.89
N GLU A 2 -6.39 16.50 -1.56
CA GLU A 2 -6.09 15.05 -1.52
C GLU A 2 -4.61 14.68 -1.76
N ASP A 3 -3.96 15.25 -2.77
CA ASP A 3 -2.57 14.88 -3.09
C ASP A 3 -1.54 15.28 -2.03
N LYS A 4 -1.84 16.25 -1.15
CA LYS A 4 -0.94 16.62 -0.03
C LYS A 4 -1.09 15.65 1.15
N GLN A 5 -2.31 15.19 1.42
CA GLN A 5 -2.61 14.26 2.51
C GLN A 5 -2.03 12.87 2.24
N ILE A 6 -2.06 12.44 0.97
CA ILE A 6 -1.48 11.15 0.55
C ILE A 6 0.05 11.13 0.65
N ASP A 7 0.72 12.28 0.48
CA ASP A 7 2.18 12.41 0.57
C ASP A 7 2.69 12.28 2.01
N GLU A 8 1.91 12.75 2.99
CA GLU A 8 2.23 12.63 4.43
C GLU A 8 2.18 11.17 4.91
N GLU A 9 1.22 10.36 4.45
CA GLU A 9 1.15 8.92 4.78
C GLU A 9 2.37 8.14 4.27
N LEU A 10 2.88 8.48 3.08
CA LEU A 10 4.08 7.84 2.50
C LEU A 10 5.38 8.36 3.13
N SER A 11 5.36 9.51 3.78
CA SER A 11 6.56 10.08 4.42
C SER A 11 7.08 9.25 5.60
N GLN A 12 6.19 8.50 6.26
CA GLN A 12 6.53 7.59 7.35
C GLN A 12 7.25 6.30 6.86
N TRP A 13 7.20 6.01 5.55
CA TRP A 13 7.79 4.81 4.96
C TRP A 13 9.29 4.91 4.66
N PHE A 14 9.92 6.07 4.79
CA PHE A 14 11.34 6.24 4.43
C PHE A 14 12.35 5.60 5.42
N SER A 15 11.88 4.65 6.22
CA SER A 15 12.70 3.76 7.04
C SER A 15 13.33 2.63 6.21
N THR A 16 14.31 1.93 6.78
CA THR A 16 14.94 0.75 6.16
C THR A 16 13.90 -0.32 5.76
N TYR A 17 12.82 -0.46 6.54
CA TYR A 17 11.73 -1.40 6.24
C TYR A 17 10.96 -1.01 4.98
N GLY A 18 10.63 0.27 4.83
CA GLY A 18 9.91 0.73 3.64
C GLY A 18 10.76 0.72 2.38
N MET A 19 12.08 0.96 2.49
CA MET A 19 13.00 0.78 1.37
C MET A 19 13.02 -0.68 0.88
N ILE A 20 13.14 -1.66 1.79
CA ILE A 20 13.11 -3.09 1.45
C ILE A 20 11.76 -3.47 0.86
N THR A 21 10.66 -2.92 1.40
CA THR A 21 9.30 -3.20 0.92
C THR A 21 9.12 -2.68 -0.51
N ALA A 22 9.50 -1.43 -0.77
CA ALA A 22 9.46 -0.82 -2.09
C ALA A 22 10.35 -1.58 -3.09
N GLU A 23 11.57 -1.97 -2.69
CA GLU A 23 12.48 -2.77 -3.52
C GLU A 23 11.84 -4.11 -3.92
N ARG A 24 11.22 -4.83 -2.96
CA ARG A 24 10.52 -6.09 -3.23
C ARG A 24 9.30 -5.93 -4.14
N ILE A 25 8.52 -4.86 -3.96
CA ILE A 25 7.37 -4.56 -4.80
C ILE A 25 7.83 -4.27 -6.23
N LEU A 26 8.82 -3.37 -6.40
CA LEU A 26 9.39 -3.09 -7.72
C LEU A 26 10.01 -4.33 -8.38
N GLY A 27 10.69 -5.17 -7.60
CA GLY A 27 11.24 -6.44 -8.06
C GLY A 27 10.16 -7.40 -8.58
N THR A 28 8.97 -7.41 -7.96
CA THR A 28 7.81 -8.18 -8.44
C THR A 28 7.33 -7.70 -9.81
N TYR A 29 7.52 -6.42 -10.11
CA TYR A 29 7.26 -5.81 -11.41
C TYR A 29 8.43 -5.87 -12.39
N GLN A 30 9.51 -6.58 -12.03
CA GLN A 30 10.76 -6.68 -12.80
C GLN A 30 11.44 -5.31 -13.01
N ILE A 31 11.18 -4.35 -12.14
CA ILE A 31 11.83 -3.05 -12.12
C ILE A 31 13.01 -3.12 -11.15
N ASN A 32 14.21 -2.86 -11.65
CA ASN A 32 15.41 -2.81 -10.82
C ASN A 32 16.03 -1.41 -10.89
N ILE A 33 16.03 -0.71 -9.76
CA ILE A 33 16.62 0.62 -9.59
C ILE A 33 17.89 0.45 -8.76
N PRO A 34 19.02 1.08 -9.13
CA PRO A 34 20.21 1.09 -8.30
C PRO A 34 19.88 1.58 -6.88
N GLN A 35 20.42 0.91 -5.85
CA GLN A 35 20.13 1.26 -4.45
C GLN A 35 20.47 2.72 -4.11
N THR A 36 21.45 3.30 -4.78
CA THR A 36 21.84 4.71 -4.63
C THR A 36 20.74 5.69 -5.07
N GLU A 37 19.88 5.28 -6.00
CA GLU A 37 18.81 6.10 -6.58
C GLU A 37 17.41 5.69 -6.07
N LEU A 38 17.28 4.49 -5.49
CA LEU A 38 16.01 3.96 -5.00
C LEU A 38 15.34 4.87 -3.96
N LEU A 39 16.12 5.39 -3.00
CA LEU A 39 15.56 6.26 -1.96
C LEU A 39 14.96 7.53 -2.55
N GLU A 40 15.63 8.13 -3.54
CA GLU A 40 15.17 9.32 -4.22
C GLU A 40 13.95 9.03 -5.11
N ALA A 41 13.95 7.89 -5.81
CA ALA A 41 12.84 7.42 -6.62
C ALA A 41 11.54 7.22 -5.81
N ILE A 42 11.64 6.73 -4.58
CA ILE A 42 10.46 6.53 -3.71
C ILE A 42 10.05 7.85 -3.04
N LYS A 43 11.02 8.72 -2.69
CA LYS A 43 10.75 10.01 -2.02
C LYS A 43 10.12 11.05 -2.92
N ASN A 44 10.45 11.05 -4.20
CA ASN A 44 9.99 12.08 -5.10
C ASN A 44 8.54 11.81 -5.54
N PRO A 45 7.54 12.63 -5.16
CA PRO A 45 6.14 12.45 -5.56
C PRO A 45 5.93 12.60 -7.08
N PHE A 46 6.90 13.22 -7.76
CA PHE A 46 6.89 13.38 -9.21
C PHE A 46 7.51 12.19 -9.95
N SER A 47 8.15 11.25 -9.25
CA SER A 47 8.78 10.10 -9.88
C SER A 47 7.77 9.08 -10.35
N PHE A 48 7.99 8.55 -11.55
CA PHE A 48 7.25 7.39 -12.07
C PHE A 48 7.20 6.21 -11.08
N TYR A 49 8.31 5.94 -10.38
CA TYR A 49 8.41 4.81 -9.46
C TYR A 49 7.57 5.02 -8.19
N HIS A 50 7.51 6.25 -7.69
CA HIS A 50 6.60 6.63 -6.61
C HIS A 50 5.15 6.35 -6.99
N TRP A 51 4.73 6.70 -8.21
CA TRP A 51 3.37 6.43 -8.70
C TRP A 51 3.03 4.94 -8.79
N ILE A 52 3.95 4.11 -9.27
CA ILE A 52 3.76 2.64 -9.28
C ILE A 52 3.60 2.08 -7.87
N LEU A 53 4.35 2.62 -6.91
CA LEU A 53 4.36 2.13 -5.53
C LEU A 53 3.15 2.58 -4.71
N LYS A 54 2.46 3.64 -5.12
CA LYS A 54 1.38 4.28 -4.35
C LYS A 54 0.26 3.30 -3.95
N VAL A 55 -0.25 2.51 -4.90
CA VAL A 55 -1.33 1.54 -4.65
C VAL A 55 -0.85 0.35 -3.81
N PRO A 56 0.24 -0.36 -4.17
CA PRO A 56 0.76 -1.48 -3.37
C PRO A 56 1.13 -1.09 -1.94
N LEU A 57 1.76 0.06 -1.70
CA LEU A 57 2.13 0.48 -0.36
C LEU A 57 0.91 0.73 0.52
N LYS A 58 -0.15 1.34 -0.02
CA LYS A 58 -1.42 1.48 0.70
C LYS A 58 -2.07 0.13 1.00
N HIS A 59 -1.99 -0.84 0.09
CA HIS A 59 -2.44 -2.20 0.40
C HIS A 59 -1.67 -2.84 1.55
N VAL A 60 -0.35 -2.66 1.62
CA VAL A 60 0.46 -3.16 2.74
C VAL A 60 0.03 -2.51 4.04
N MET A 61 -0.19 -1.18 4.05
CA MET A 61 -0.69 -0.47 5.22
C MET A 61 -2.06 -1.00 5.68
N ASN A 62 -2.99 -1.16 4.75
CA ASN A 62 -4.32 -1.70 5.06
C ASN A 62 -4.22 -3.14 5.58
N GLY A 63 -3.31 -3.95 5.06
CA GLY A 63 -3.05 -5.29 5.58
C GLY A 63 -2.59 -5.28 7.04
N ILE A 64 -1.72 -4.33 7.44
CA ILE A 64 -1.29 -4.17 8.83
C ILE A 64 -2.47 -3.77 9.73
N VAL A 65 -3.28 -2.78 9.31
CA VAL A 65 -4.43 -2.31 10.11
C VAL A 65 -5.49 -3.40 10.24
N LEU A 66 -5.79 -4.13 9.16
CA LEU A 66 -6.71 -5.27 9.18
C LEU A 66 -6.16 -6.40 10.07
N GLN A 67 -4.85 -6.65 10.08
CA GLN A 67 -4.27 -7.64 10.99
C GLN A 67 -4.46 -7.24 12.46
N GLN A 68 -4.24 -5.96 12.80
CA GLN A 68 -4.50 -5.45 14.16
C GLN A 68 -5.98 -5.60 14.55
N ALA A 69 -6.91 -5.29 13.63
CA ALA A 69 -8.34 -5.48 13.84
C ALA A 69 -8.69 -6.97 14.05
N ASN A 70 -8.07 -7.86 13.27
CA ASN A 70 -8.23 -9.30 13.42
C ASN A 70 -7.70 -9.80 14.76
N ASP A 71 -6.56 -9.31 15.23
CA ASP A 71 -5.99 -9.71 16.52
C ASP A 71 -6.92 -9.29 17.68
N TYR A 72 -7.54 -8.11 17.59
CA TYR A 72 -8.61 -7.72 18.51
C TYR A 72 -9.83 -8.64 18.43
N HIS A 73 -10.31 -8.93 17.21
CA HIS A 73 -11.45 -9.83 17.01
C HIS A 73 -11.19 -11.21 17.63
N VAL A 74 -10.02 -11.81 17.37
CA VAL A 74 -9.60 -13.10 17.93
C VAL A 74 -9.54 -13.05 19.46
N TYR A 75 -9.05 -11.96 20.04
CA TYR A 75 -9.03 -11.80 21.49
C TYR A 75 -10.45 -11.77 22.09
N VAL A 76 -11.39 -11.02 21.50
CA VAL A 76 -12.79 -11.02 21.98
C VAL A 76 -13.41 -12.42 21.85
N GLN A 77 -13.17 -13.12 20.74
CA GLN A 77 -13.66 -14.48 20.55
C GLN A 77 -13.16 -15.42 21.65
N LYS A 78 -11.87 -15.33 22.02
CA LYS A 78 -11.30 -16.11 23.13
C LYS A 78 -11.97 -15.78 24.47
N LEU A 79 -12.23 -14.51 24.76
CA LEU A 79 -12.99 -14.12 25.97
C LEU A 79 -14.37 -14.77 26.02
N PHE A 80 -15.08 -14.81 24.90
CA PHE A 80 -16.38 -15.49 24.83
C PHE A 80 -16.25 -17.01 24.94
N ILE A 81 -15.24 -17.63 24.34
CA ILE A 81 -15.01 -19.08 24.49
C ILE A 81 -14.79 -19.44 25.95
N ASP A 82 -13.91 -18.71 26.65
CA ASP A 82 -13.63 -18.94 28.07
C ASP A 82 -14.90 -18.75 28.92
N TYR A 83 -15.68 -17.70 28.63
CA TYR A 83 -16.96 -17.45 29.30
C TYR A 83 -17.98 -18.56 29.05
N LEU A 84 -18.16 -19.01 27.80
CA LEU A 84 -19.13 -20.05 27.45
C LEU A 84 -18.77 -21.42 28.06
N LEU A 85 -17.47 -21.73 28.15
CA LEU A 85 -16.97 -22.97 28.73
C LEU A 85 -17.00 -22.98 30.27
N SER A 86 -17.14 -21.82 30.91
CA SER A 86 -17.24 -21.71 32.37
C SER A 86 -18.53 -22.28 32.97
N GLY A 87 -19.57 -22.51 32.14
CA GLY A 87 -20.87 -22.97 32.59
C GLY A 87 -21.78 -21.88 33.17
N GLU A 88 -21.33 -20.62 33.20
CA GLU A 88 -22.13 -19.47 33.67
C GLU A 88 -23.41 -19.28 32.83
N THR A 89 -23.38 -19.65 31.55
CA THR A 89 -24.52 -19.61 30.63
C THR A 89 -25.60 -20.65 30.91
N ALA A 90 -25.30 -21.72 31.67
CA ALA A 90 -26.26 -22.77 32.01
C ALA A 90 -27.17 -22.39 33.21
N LYS A 91 -26.93 -21.23 33.83
CA LYS A 91 -27.74 -20.76 34.96
C LYS A 91 -29.08 -20.19 34.49
N GLY A 92 -30.14 -20.50 35.24
CA GLY A 92 -31.50 -20.06 34.92
C GLY A 92 -31.68 -18.54 34.95
N GLU A 93 -32.81 -18.10 34.37
CA GLU A 93 -33.18 -16.68 34.26
C GLU A 93 -33.39 -15.99 35.62
N GLU A 94 -33.70 -16.76 36.67
CA GLU A 94 -33.87 -16.24 38.03
C GLU A 94 -32.55 -16.13 38.82
N ALA A 95 -31.44 -16.67 38.29
CA ALA A 95 -30.15 -16.62 38.98
C ALA A 95 -29.51 -15.23 38.88
N GLN A 96 -28.82 -14.81 39.94
CA GLN A 96 -28.11 -13.52 39.98
C GLN A 96 -27.23 -13.32 38.75
N GLY A 97 -27.27 -12.14 38.15
CA GLY A 97 -26.52 -11.80 36.93
C GLY A 97 -27.23 -12.12 35.61
N ALA A 98 -28.51 -12.52 35.62
CA ALA A 98 -29.27 -12.84 34.40
C ALA A 98 -29.26 -11.71 33.35
N LEU A 99 -29.48 -10.46 33.76
CA LEU A 99 -29.43 -9.29 32.86
C LEU A 99 -28.04 -9.10 32.21
N THR A 100 -26.97 -9.34 32.97
CA THR A 100 -25.59 -9.29 32.47
C THR A 100 -25.33 -10.42 31.48
N ARG A 101 -25.85 -11.63 31.74
CA ARG A 101 -25.74 -12.77 30.82
C ARG A 101 -26.49 -12.50 29.51
N GLU A 102 -27.67 -11.88 29.56
CA GLU A 102 -28.43 -11.49 28.37
C GLU A 102 -27.68 -10.42 27.55
N SER A 103 -27.11 -9.41 28.22
CA SER A 103 -26.29 -8.39 27.55
C SER A 103 -25.04 -8.98 26.91
N LEU A 104 -24.36 -9.93 27.57
CA LEU A 104 -23.23 -10.66 26.99
C LEU A 104 -23.64 -11.49 25.77
N GLU A 105 -24.82 -12.10 25.77
CA GLU A 105 -25.31 -12.83 24.60
C GLU A 105 -25.65 -11.90 23.43
N ASN A 106 -26.14 -10.68 23.71
CA ASN A 106 -26.34 -9.66 22.68
C ASN A 106 -25.01 -9.19 22.08
N GLU A 107 -24.01 -8.86 22.91
CA GLU A 107 -22.65 -8.52 22.44
C GLU A 107 -22.02 -9.67 21.65
N ARG A 108 -22.29 -10.94 22.03
CA ARG A 108 -21.82 -12.11 21.27
C ARG A 108 -22.45 -12.16 19.88
N LYS A 109 -23.75 -11.91 19.75
CA LYS A 109 -24.44 -11.88 18.45
C LYS A 109 -23.92 -10.75 17.58
N GLU A 110 -23.76 -9.56 18.14
CA GLU A 110 -23.16 -8.42 17.44
C GLU A 110 -21.73 -8.71 16.99
N LEU A 111 -20.91 -9.35 17.84
CA LEU A 111 -19.55 -9.77 17.47
C LEU A 111 -19.54 -10.73 16.28
N VAL A 112 -20.45 -11.71 16.24
CA VAL A 112 -20.55 -12.65 15.12
C VAL A 112 -20.90 -11.91 13.83
N THR A 113 -21.90 -11.02 13.86
CA THR A 113 -22.26 -10.20 12.70
C THR A 113 -21.09 -9.32 12.24
N LEU A 114 -20.43 -8.64 13.18
CA LEU A 114 -19.25 -7.82 12.90
C LEU A 114 -18.10 -8.64 12.31
N GLY A 115 -17.89 -9.86 12.82
CA GLY A 115 -16.88 -10.81 12.35
C GLY A 115 -17.14 -11.29 10.91
N ASP A 116 -18.39 -11.60 10.58
CA ASP A 116 -18.80 -12.00 9.23
C ASP A 116 -18.60 -10.86 8.21
N GLU A 117 -19.01 -9.64 8.59
CA GLU A 117 -18.77 -8.44 7.77
C GLU A 117 -17.28 -8.18 7.58
N PHE A 118 -16.50 -8.25 8.66
CA PHE A 118 -15.05 -8.06 8.61
C PHE A 118 -14.37 -9.10 7.70
N HIS A 119 -14.76 -10.37 7.80
CA HIS A 119 -14.24 -11.41 6.92
C HIS A 119 -14.55 -11.15 5.45
N HIS A 120 -15.77 -10.70 5.14
CA HIS A 120 -16.15 -10.31 3.79
C HIS A 120 -15.25 -9.17 3.26
N LYS A 121 -14.88 -8.21 4.12
CA LYS A 121 -13.99 -7.11 3.77
C LYS A 121 -12.54 -7.55 3.57
N GLN A 122 -12.04 -8.52 4.35
CA GLN A 122 -10.74 -9.13 4.09
C GLN A 122 -10.68 -9.80 2.71
N LEU A 123 -11.71 -10.58 2.35
CA LEU A 123 -11.80 -11.20 1.03
C LEU A 123 -11.88 -10.15 -0.10
N ALA A 124 -12.61 -9.06 0.12
CA ALA A 124 -12.66 -7.95 -0.83
C ALA A 124 -11.30 -7.27 -1.01
N HIS A 125 -10.53 -7.11 0.08
CA HIS A 125 -9.18 -6.57 0.04
C HIS A 125 -8.21 -7.48 -0.71
N ASP A 126 -8.25 -8.80 -0.47
CA ASP A 126 -7.43 -9.78 -1.20
C ASP A 126 -7.72 -9.77 -2.71
N SER A 127 -9.00 -9.68 -3.08
CA SER A 127 -9.42 -9.54 -4.48
C SER A 127 -8.94 -8.22 -5.10
N LEU A 128 -8.97 -7.13 -4.33
CA LEU A 128 -8.46 -5.84 -4.78
C LEU A 128 -6.94 -5.86 -4.98
N ILE A 129 -6.19 -6.50 -4.07
CA ILE A 129 -4.75 -6.71 -4.23
C ILE A 129 -4.47 -7.51 -5.51
N ALA A 130 -5.18 -8.63 -5.72
CA ALA A 130 -4.95 -9.47 -6.89
C ALA A 130 -5.22 -8.73 -8.21
N SER A 131 -6.32 -7.97 -8.28
CA SER A 131 -6.69 -7.18 -9.45
C SER A 131 -5.72 -6.02 -9.70
N SER A 132 -5.36 -5.25 -8.67
CA SER A 132 -4.42 -4.13 -8.80
C SER A 132 -3.03 -4.61 -9.21
N GLN A 133 -2.54 -5.71 -8.63
CA GLN A 133 -1.26 -6.34 -8.98
C GLN A 133 -1.23 -6.83 -10.43
N SER A 134 -2.33 -7.42 -10.91
CA SER A 134 -2.44 -7.89 -12.29
C SER A 134 -2.35 -6.72 -13.29
N VAL A 135 -3.09 -5.64 -13.03
CA VAL A 135 -3.07 -4.44 -13.88
C VAL A 135 -1.71 -3.75 -13.85
N LEU A 136 -1.13 -3.56 -12.66
CA LEU A 136 0.20 -2.96 -12.51
C LEU A 136 1.28 -3.78 -13.23
N ARG A 137 1.26 -5.12 -13.14
CA ARG A 137 2.20 -5.98 -13.89
C ARG A 137 2.06 -5.84 -15.40
N LYS A 138 0.83 -5.67 -15.90
CA LYS A 138 0.59 -5.45 -17.33
C LYS A 138 1.18 -4.12 -17.76
N ILE A 139 0.89 -3.05 -17.02
CA ILE A 139 1.41 -1.70 -17.27
C ILE A 139 2.93 -1.67 -17.22
N THR A 140 3.55 -2.28 -16.20
CA THR A 140 5.01 -2.27 -16.05
C THR A 140 5.69 -3.08 -17.15
N LYS A 141 5.06 -4.15 -17.65
CA LYS A 141 5.53 -4.90 -18.80
C LYS A 141 5.47 -4.10 -20.10
N GLU A 142 4.36 -3.40 -20.34
CA GLU A 142 4.20 -2.51 -21.49
C GLU A 142 5.21 -1.36 -21.46
N TRP A 143 5.35 -0.71 -20.30
CA TRP A 143 6.36 0.31 -20.05
C TRP A 143 7.78 -0.20 -20.27
N SER A 144 8.12 -1.38 -19.75
CA SER A 144 9.46 -1.96 -19.93
C SER A 144 9.77 -2.25 -21.41
N GLY A 145 8.76 -2.68 -22.18
CA GLY A 145 8.90 -2.87 -23.62
C GLY A 145 9.12 -1.54 -24.37
N ALA A 146 8.36 -0.51 -24.00
CA ALA A 146 8.51 0.84 -24.56
C ALA A 146 9.88 1.45 -24.20
N LEU A 147 10.35 1.24 -22.96
CA LEU A 147 11.66 1.68 -22.49
C LEU A 147 12.80 1.05 -23.31
N GLU A 148 12.79 -0.28 -23.48
CA GLU A 148 13.85 -0.96 -24.24
C GLU A 148 13.85 -0.59 -25.73
N THR A 149 12.66 -0.40 -26.30
CA THR A 149 12.50 0.07 -27.69
C THR A 149 13.05 1.49 -27.83
N GLY A 150 12.68 2.39 -26.92
CA GLY A 150 13.15 3.77 -26.87
C GLY A 150 14.66 3.86 -26.69
N ILE A 151 15.25 3.08 -25.77
CA ILE A 151 16.70 2.99 -25.57
C ILE A 151 17.41 2.49 -26.84
N LYS A 152 16.86 1.47 -27.51
CA LYS A 152 17.44 0.95 -28.76
C LYS A 152 17.42 2.01 -29.87
N MET A 153 16.31 2.72 -30.03
CA MET A 153 16.18 3.79 -31.03
C MET A 153 17.09 4.97 -30.70
N ALA A 154 17.11 5.42 -29.43
CA ALA A 154 18.02 6.48 -28.96
C ALA A 154 19.49 6.12 -29.17
N SER A 155 19.88 4.87 -28.87
CA SER A 155 21.24 4.38 -29.12
C SER A 155 21.59 4.47 -30.61
N ASN A 156 20.72 3.99 -31.51
CA ASN A 156 20.96 4.06 -32.94
C ASN A 156 21.07 5.52 -33.43
N THR A 157 20.20 6.40 -32.94
CA THR A 157 20.22 7.83 -33.26
C THR A 157 21.52 8.49 -32.80
N LEU A 158 22.00 8.20 -31.59
CA LEU A 158 23.27 8.72 -31.08
C LEU A 158 24.47 8.19 -31.88
N THR A 159 24.49 6.89 -32.20
CA THR A 159 25.56 6.28 -33.02
C THR A 159 25.60 6.89 -34.43
N ASN A 160 24.44 7.12 -35.05
CA ASN A 160 24.34 7.79 -36.36
C ASN A 160 24.81 9.25 -36.33
N SER A 161 24.85 9.87 -35.15
CA SER A 161 25.35 11.23 -34.93
C SER A 161 26.79 11.25 -34.39
N ASN A 162 27.56 10.18 -34.58
CA ASN A 162 28.95 10.00 -34.15
C ASN A 162 29.18 9.93 -32.63
N PHE A 163 28.15 9.60 -31.84
CA PHE A 163 28.29 9.32 -30.42
C PHE A 163 28.21 7.81 -30.16
N ASP A 164 29.34 7.17 -29.86
CA ASP A 164 29.38 5.76 -29.45
C ASP A 164 29.05 5.61 -27.96
N VAL A 165 27.75 5.61 -27.65
CA VAL A 165 27.25 5.49 -26.28
C VAL A 165 26.73 4.08 -26.01
N LYS A 166 27.23 3.44 -24.96
CA LYS A 166 26.72 2.13 -24.50
C LYS A 166 25.25 2.25 -24.09
N LYS A 167 24.42 1.29 -24.52
CA LYS A 167 22.99 1.19 -24.14
C LYS A 167 22.75 1.22 -22.62
N SER A 168 23.65 0.64 -21.83
CA SER A 168 23.58 0.65 -20.37
C SER A 168 23.66 2.07 -19.79
N LEU A 169 24.43 2.97 -20.42
CA LEU A 169 24.55 4.36 -19.99
C LEU A 169 23.29 5.15 -20.34
N ILE A 170 22.71 4.91 -21.52
CA ILE A 170 21.42 5.49 -21.93
C ILE A 170 20.33 5.03 -20.98
N ARG A 171 20.26 3.73 -20.66
CA ARG A 171 19.29 3.19 -19.68
C ARG A 171 19.40 3.91 -18.35
N ARG A 172 20.63 4.08 -17.83
CA ARG A 172 20.87 4.79 -16.57
C ARG A 172 20.44 6.25 -16.63
N GLY A 173 20.71 6.95 -17.75
CA GLY A 173 20.26 8.32 -17.96
C GLY A 173 18.74 8.45 -18.00
N VAL A 174 18.05 7.52 -18.68
CA VAL A 174 16.59 7.48 -18.76
C VAL A 174 15.98 7.17 -17.38
N THR A 175 16.53 6.20 -16.64
CA THR A 175 16.12 5.92 -15.25
C THR A 175 16.29 7.14 -14.35
N HIS A 176 17.43 7.84 -14.44
CA HIS A 176 17.67 9.07 -13.71
C HIS A 176 16.62 10.15 -14.06
N ALA A 177 16.34 10.35 -15.35
CA ALA A 177 15.32 11.31 -15.77
C ALA A 177 13.90 10.95 -15.27
N LEU A 178 13.55 9.66 -15.19
CA LEU A 178 12.27 9.19 -14.62
C LEU A 178 12.14 9.44 -13.11
N ILE A 179 13.26 9.64 -12.42
CA ILE A 179 13.27 9.98 -11.00
C ILE A 179 13.05 11.47 -10.80
N HIS A 180 13.60 12.33 -11.66
CA HIS A 180 13.62 13.78 -11.44
C HIS A 180 12.60 14.60 -12.24
N CYS A 181 11.96 14.02 -13.27
CA CYS A 181 11.02 14.75 -14.13
C CYS A 181 9.57 14.36 -13.87
N ASP A 182 8.69 15.36 -13.74
CA ASP A 182 7.23 15.15 -13.68
C ASP A 182 6.66 14.94 -15.09
N LEU A 183 6.62 13.69 -15.53
CA LEU A 183 5.96 13.30 -16.79
C LEU A 183 4.53 12.81 -16.56
N MET A 184 4.06 12.76 -15.31
CA MET A 184 2.79 12.14 -14.93
C MET A 184 1.64 13.14 -14.89
N ARG A 185 1.91 14.41 -14.53
CA ARG A 185 0.86 15.42 -14.31
C ARG A 185 0.67 16.41 -15.45
N SER A 186 1.68 16.62 -16.28
CA SER A 186 1.56 17.51 -17.44
C SER A 186 2.29 16.92 -18.64
N ASP A 187 1.55 16.68 -19.71
CA ASP A 187 2.08 16.38 -21.05
C ASP A 187 2.66 17.65 -21.71
N SER A 188 3.40 18.45 -20.94
CA SER A 188 4.02 19.66 -21.46
C SER A 188 5.26 19.28 -22.26
N ILE A 189 5.41 19.94 -23.40
CA ILE A 189 6.61 19.82 -24.23
C ILE A 189 7.86 20.21 -23.43
N ASP A 190 7.76 21.19 -22.54
CA ASP A 190 8.84 21.64 -21.66
C ASP A 190 9.34 20.53 -20.73
N ASN A 191 8.44 19.71 -20.15
CA ASN A 191 8.84 18.59 -19.28
C ASN A 191 9.51 17.47 -20.08
N LYS A 192 9.07 17.24 -21.32
CA LYS A 192 9.73 16.28 -22.23
C LYS A 192 11.13 16.76 -22.61
N TYR A 193 11.33 18.04 -22.88
CA TYR A 193 12.67 18.59 -23.11
C TYR A 193 13.54 18.49 -21.86
N LEU A 194 13.00 18.82 -20.69
CA LEU A 194 13.71 18.67 -19.41
C LEU A 194 14.14 17.21 -19.19
N PHE A 195 13.30 16.24 -19.55
CA PHE A 195 13.63 14.82 -19.50
C PHE A 195 14.85 14.45 -20.34
N ILE A 196 14.94 15.01 -21.55
CA ILE A 196 16.11 14.80 -22.43
C ILE A 196 17.36 15.44 -21.82
N GLU A 197 17.26 16.64 -21.27
CA GLU A 197 18.39 17.29 -20.60
C GLU A 197 18.87 16.48 -19.39
N LYS A 198 17.95 15.98 -18.56
CA LYS A 198 18.27 15.12 -17.41
C LYS A 198 18.89 13.79 -17.83
N THR A 199 18.43 13.21 -18.93
CA THR A 199 19.07 12.03 -19.52
C THR A 199 20.51 12.37 -19.95
N ASN A 200 20.71 13.56 -20.50
CA ASN A 200 22.01 14.00 -21.01
C ASN A 200 23.03 14.34 -19.91
N GLU A 201 22.61 14.71 -18.70
CA GLU A 201 23.52 14.88 -17.55
C GLU A 201 24.36 13.61 -17.29
N ILE A 202 23.78 12.43 -17.56
CA ILE A 202 24.44 11.13 -17.42
C ILE A 202 25.14 10.69 -18.71
N VAL A 203 24.48 10.86 -19.87
CA VAL A 203 25.01 10.42 -21.17
C VAL A 203 26.14 11.31 -21.68
N LYS A 204 26.13 12.60 -21.33
CA LYS A 204 27.14 13.62 -21.69
C LYS A 204 27.39 13.74 -23.19
N ALA A 205 26.33 13.63 -24.00
CA ALA A 205 26.40 13.88 -25.44
C ALA A 205 26.21 15.38 -25.74
N VAL A 206 26.77 15.86 -26.84
CA VAL A 206 26.49 17.22 -27.33
C VAL A 206 25.18 17.15 -28.12
N LEU A 207 24.09 17.61 -27.51
CA LEU A 207 22.76 17.55 -28.12
C LEU A 207 22.46 18.80 -28.94
N THR A 208 22.36 18.64 -30.26
CA THR A 208 21.77 19.66 -31.14
C THR A 208 20.24 19.63 -31.02
N GLN A 209 19.56 20.71 -31.42
CA GLN A 209 18.09 20.76 -31.38
C GLN A 209 17.45 19.63 -32.20
N GLU A 210 17.95 19.36 -33.40
CA GLU A 210 17.47 18.26 -34.26
C GLU A 210 17.62 16.89 -33.56
N LEU A 211 18.73 16.69 -32.84
CA LEU A 211 18.97 15.44 -32.11
C LEU A 211 18.02 15.30 -30.92
N ARG A 212 17.72 16.40 -30.22
CA ARG A 212 16.72 16.42 -29.14
C ARG A 212 15.33 16.04 -29.67
N GLU A 213 14.90 16.63 -30.77
CA GLU A 213 13.61 16.33 -31.39
C GLU A 213 13.50 14.86 -31.83
N LYS A 214 14.57 14.30 -32.42
CA LYS A 214 14.61 12.86 -32.77
C LYS A 214 14.56 11.97 -31.53
N LEU A 215 15.26 12.33 -30.46
CA LEU A 215 15.22 11.58 -29.19
C LEU A 215 13.83 11.63 -28.56
N LEU A 216 13.16 12.78 -28.59
CA LEU A 216 11.78 12.93 -28.15
C LEU A 216 10.83 12.01 -28.94
N GLN A 217 10.98 12.00 -30.27
CA GLN A 217 10.18 11.14 -31.14
C GLN A 217 10.42 9.65 -30.86
N ASN A 218 11.68 9.26 -30.61
CA ASN A 218 12.04 7.88 -30.27
C ASN A 218 11.47 7.42 -28.90
N LEU A 219 11.20 8.36 -28.00
CA LEU A 219 10.68 8.11 -26.66
C LEU A 219 9.17 8.37 -26.54
N SER A 220 8.46 8.64 -27.64
CA SER A 220 7.03 8.95 -27.62
C SER A 220 6.20 7.85 -26.96
N ASP A 221 6.50 6.59 -27.27
CA ASP A 221 5.76 5.44 -26.73
C ASP A 221 6.01 5.26 -25.23
N LEU A 222 7.21 5.60 -24.77
CA LEU A 222 7.54 5.63 -23.34
C LEU A 222 6.72 6.72 -22.63
N PHE A 223 6.67 7.94 -23.18
CA PHE A 223 5.89 9.03 -22.60
C PHE A 223 4.39 8.70 -22.55
N ASN A 224 3.84 8.14 -23.62
CA ASN A 224 2.45 7.71 -23.65
C ASN A 224 2.18 6.63 -22.60
N SER A 225 3.09 5.66 -22.44
CA SER A 225 2.97 4.61 -21.42
C SER A 225 2.97 5.19 -20.00
N ILE A 226 3.80 6.21 -19.74
CA ILE A 226 3.88 6.90 -18.45
C ILE A 226 2.58 7.64 -18.14
N ILE A 227 2.07 8.44 -19.08
CA ILE A 227 0.84 9.23 -18.90
C ILE A 227 -0.36 8.33 -18.58
N ASN A 228 -0.43 7.14 -19.17
CA ASN A 228 -1.52 6.18 -18.94
C ASN A 228 -1.49 5.53 -17.55
N VAL A 229 -0.37 5.61 -16.81
CA VAL A 229 -0.29 5.00 -15.47
C VAL A 229 -1.20 5.73 -14.49
N SER A 230 -1.24 7.06 -14.52
CA SER A 230 -2.01 7.85 -13.54
C SER A 230 -3.52 7.58 -13.64
N SER A 231 -4.05 7.46 -14.86
CA SER A 231 -5.45 7.14 -15.10
C SER A 231 -5.78 5.70 -14.71
N ALA A 232 -4.89 4.75 -15.01
CA ALA A 232 -5.11 3.34 -14.74
C ALA A 232 -5.10 3.00 -13.24
N ILE A 233 -4.37 3.76 -12.40
CA ILE A 233 -4.29 3.48 -10.96
C ILE A 233 -5.30 4.26 -10.12
N ARG A 234 -5.98 5.26 -10.71
CA ARG A 234 -6.88 6.17 -9.97
C ARG A 234 -8.03 5.43 -9.29
N GLU A 235 -8.72 4.55 -10.01
CA GLU A 235 -9.83 3.75 -9.46
C GLU A 235 -9.35 2.87 -8.29
N PHE A 236 -8.13 2.30 -8.40
CA PHE A 236 -7.56 1.51 -7.32
C PHE A 236 -7.23 2.37 -6.09
N LEU A 237 -6.75 3.60 -6.28
CA LEU A 237 -6.49 4.49 -5.15
C LEU A 237 -7.77 4.83 -4.38
N GLU A 238 -8.85 5.14 -5.09
CA GLU A 238 -10.16 5.43 -4.48
C GLU A 238 -10.66 4.22 -3.67
N ARG A 239 -10.68 3.03 -4.27
CA ARG A 239 -11.12 1.79 -3.59
C ARG A 239 -10.22 1.38 -2.43
N VAL A 240 -8.92 1.64 -2.53
CA VAL A 240 -7.98 1.34 -1.44
C VAL A 240 -8.21 2.27 -0.25
N ASN A 241 -8.48 3.56 -0.50
CA ASN A 241 -8.80 4.51 0.57
C ASN A 241 -10.10 4.12 1.29
N GLU A 242 -11.12 3.66 0.57
CA GLU A 242 -12.35 3.14 1.19
C GLU A 242 -12.07 1.94 2.12
N ILE A 243 -11.18 1.03 1.71
CA ILE A 243 -10.74 -0.08 2.58
C ILE A 243 -9.97 0.45 3.78
N SER A 244 -9.15 1.49 3.62
CA SER A 244 -8.41 2.10 4.73
C SER A 244 -9.37 2.61 5.82
N GLU A 245 -10.41 3.35 5.43
CA GLU A 245 -11.43 3.86 6.35
C GLU A 245 -12.17 2.72 7.06
N GLN A 246 -12.57 1.70 6.31
CA GLN A 246 -13.27 0.53 6.85
C GLN A 246 -12.37 -0.24 7.83
N ALA A 247 -11.09 -0.47 7.48
CA ALA A 247 -10.14 -1.17 8.34
C ALA A 247 -9.95 -0.45 9.68
N ARG A 248 -9.79 0.89 9.66
CA ARG A 248 -9.73 1.72 10.87
C ARG A 248 -11.01 1.60 11.70
N SER A 249 -12.17 1.66 11.04
CA SER A 249 -13.48 1.53 11.69
C SER A 249 -13.63 0.17 12.39
N TYR A 250 -13.33 -0.95 11.72
CA TYR A 250 -13.38 -2.28 12.34
C TYR A 250 -12.40 -2.41 13.51
N ARG A 251 -11.18 -1.87 13.38
CA ARG A 251 -10.20 -1.85 14.48
C ARG A 251 -10.77 -1.18 15.73
N SER A 252 -11.41 -0.02 15.56
CA SER A 252 -12.06 0.69 16.67
C SER A 252 -13.26 -0.08 17.22
N GLN A 253 -14.14 -0.59 16.36
CA GLN A 253 -15.33 -1.35 16.79
C GLN A 253 -14.94 -2.61 17.58
N PHE A 254 -13.96 -3.39 17.12
CA PHE A 254 -13.48 -4.55 17.88
C PHE A 254 -12.85 -4.14 19.21
N PHE A 255 -12.07 -3.05 19.24
CA PHE A 255 -11.51 -2.53 20.48
C PHE A 255 -12.60 -2.09 21.48
N ASP A 256 -13.63 -1.40 21.02
CA ASP A 256 -14.76 -1.00 21.87
C ASP A 256 -15.53 -2.21 22.40
N THR A 257 -15.71 -3.26 21.57
CA THR A 257 -16.31 -4.53 22.01
C THR A 257 -15.45 -5.21 23.09
N ILE A 258 -14.11 -5.18 22.98
CA ILE A 258 -13.22 -5.68 24.04
C ILE A 258 -13.52 -4.97 25.37
N ILE A 259 -13.68 -3.64 25.34
CA ILE A 259 -13.94 -2.86 26.55
C ILE A 259 -15.29 -3.27 27.15
N ARG A 260 -16.37 -3.23 26.35
CA ARG A 260 -17.73 -3.57 26.81
C ARG A 260 -17.81 -4.98 27.39
N VAL A 261 -17.25 -5.97 26.69
CA VAL A 261 -17.25 -7.37 27.16
C VAL A 261 -16.48 -7.52 28.47
N ASN A 262 -15.31 -6.89 28.61
CA ASN A 262 -14.55 -6.92 29.87
C ASN A 262 -15.30 -6.26 31.03
N GLU A 263 -16.02 -5.16 30.78
CA GLU A 263 -16.84 -4.50 31.80
C GLU A 263 -18.01 -5.38 32.24
N LEU A 264 -18.70 -6.03 31.29
CA LEU A 264 -19.78 -6.97 31.60
C LEU A 264 -19.27 -8.20 32.38
N ILE A 265 -18.14 -8.78 31.98
CA ILE A 265 -17.55 -9.94 32.67
C ILE A 265 -17.21 -9.61 34.13
N LYS A 266 -16.71 -8.39 34.42
CA LYS A 266 -16.40 -7.96 35.80
C LYS A 266 -17.63 -7.89 36.71
N LEU A 267 -18.83 -7.76 36.14
CA LEU A 267 -20.09 -7.70 36.88
C LEU A 267 -20.67 -9.09 37.20
N LEU A 268 -20.10 -10.15 36.63
CA LEU A 268 -20.53 -11.52 36.91
C LEU A 268 -20.09 -11.96 38.31
N PRO A 269 -20.97 -12.59 39.12
CA PRO A 269 -20.68 -12.91 40.51
C PRO A 269 -19.72 -14.09 40.67
N GLU A 270 -19.80 -15.09 39.78
CA GLU A 270 -19.12 -16.38 39.92
C GLU A 270 -18.07 -16.66 38.85
N TYR A 271 -18.09 -15.90 37.74
CA TYR A 271 -17.09 -16.01 36.69
C TYR A 271 -16.04 -14.90 36.81
N LYS A 272 -14.77 -15.29 36.67
CA LYS A 272 -13.64 -14.36 36.56
C LYS A 272 -12.68 -14.88 35.50
N ILE A 273 -12.09 -13.96 34.75
CA ILE A 273 -11.08 -14.28 33.75
C ILE A 273 -9.83 -14.81 34.46
N ASP A 274 -9.27 -15.92 33.97
CA ASP A 274 -7.97 -16.41 34.42
C ASP A 274 -6.87 -15.41 34.03
N PRO A 275 -6.16 -14.81 35.01
CA PRO A 275 -5.15 -13.79 34.72
C PRO A 275 -3.95 -14.32 33.91
N VAL A 276 -3.61 -15.60 34.02
CA VAL A 276 -2.49 -16.18 33.27
C VAL A 276 -2.87 -16.34 31.79
N GLN A 277 -4.05 -16.91 31.54
CA GLN A 277 -4.56 -17.09 30.19
C GLN A 277 -4.85 -15.75 29.50
N ASP A 278 -5.38 -14.76 30.23
CA ASP A 278 -5.61 -13.42 29.73
C ASP A 278 -4.31 -12.73 29.30
N MET A 279 -3.26 -12.84 30.10
CA MET A 279 -1.95 -12.28 29.76
C MET A 279 -1.40 -12.89 28.47
N ILE A 280 -1.47 -14.22 28.32
CA ILE A 280 -1.07 -14.92 27.09
C ILE A 280 -1.90 -14.44 25.89
N ASN A 281 -3.21 -14.27 26.09
CA ASN A 281 -4.13 -13.83 25.03
C ASN A 281 -3.92 -12.36 24.63
N ARG A 282 -3.39 -11.51 25.52
CA ARG A 282 -3.11 -10.10 25.27
C ARG A 282 -1.74 -9.82 24.68
N GLU A 283 -0.79 -10.74 24.76
CA GLU A 283 0.56 -10.57 24.22
C GLU A 283 0.58 -10.06 22.75
N PRO A 284 -0.27 -10.57 21.84
CA PRO A 284 -0.31 -10.09 20.46
C PRO A 284 -0.89 -8.67 20.29
N LEU A 285 -1.53 -8.12 21.33
CA LEU A 285 -2.21 -6.82 21.28
C LEU A 285 -1.29 -5.64 21.61
N HIS A 286 -0.01 -5.88 21.85
CA HIS A 286 1.01 -4.86 22.06
C HIS A 286 1.46 -4.23 20.73
N PHE A 287 0.55 -3.52 20.07
CA PHE A 287 0.83 -2.75 18.87
C PHE A 287 0.39 -1.29 19.00
N ASP A 288 0.99 -0.44 18.16
CA ASP A 288 0.60 0.97 18.07
C ASP A 288 -0.76 1.09 17.37
N LYS A 289 -1.74 1.61 18.11
CA LYS A 289 -3.13 1.78 17.68
C LYS A 289 -3.31 2.95 16.73
N THR A 290 -2.34 3.88 16.68
CA THR A 290 -2.38 5.08 15.84
C THR A 290 -1.79 4.85 14.45
N ILE A 291 -1.27 3.64 14.18
CA ILE A 291 -0.77 3.29 12.84
C ILE A 291 -1.87 3.49 11.80
N GLY A 292 -1.53 4.25 10.77
CA GLY A 292 -2.44 4.57 9.67
C GLY A 292 -3.47 5.65 10.01
N GLU A 293 -3.37 6.37 11.13
CA GLU A 293 -4.20 7.54 11.40
C GLU A 293 -3.59 8.81 10.78
N VAL A 294 -4.09 9.19 9.60
CA VAL A 294 -3.92 10.50 8.92
C VAL A 294 -5.17 10.81 8.11
#